data_AF-A0A6B9Y0G9-F1
#
_entry.id   AF-A0A6B9Y0G9-F1
#
_cell.length_a   1.000
_cell.length_b   1.000
_cell.length_c   1.000
_cell.angle_alpha   90.00
_cell.angle_beta   90.00
_cell.angle_gamma   90.00
#
_symmetry.space_group_name_H-M   'P 1'
#
loop_
_entity.id
_entity.type
_entity.pdbx_description
1 polymer ?
#
loop_
_entity_poly.entity_id
_entity_poly.type
_entity_poly.pdbx_seq_one_letter_code
_entity_poly.pdbx_strand_id
1 'polypeptide(L)'
;NSPMNFDHVGKAYLCLFQVATFKGWIQIMNDAIDSREVGKQPIRETNIYMYLYFVFFIIFGSFFTLNLFIGVIIDNFNEQKKKAGGSL
;
A
#
# COMPACT_ATOMS: atom_id res chain seq x y z
N ASN A 1 10.13 15.14 -12.72
CA ASN A 1 9.65 14.52 -11.47
C ASN A 1 8.53 13.57 -11.84
N SER A 2 8.48 12.38 -11.24
CA SER A 2 7.43 11.40 -11.54
C SER A 2 6.05 11.88 -11.05
N PRO A 3 4.96 11.54 -11.74
CA PRO A 3 3.61 11.91 -11.32
C PRO A 3 3.27 11.40 -9.92
N MET A 4 3.63 10.15 -9.63
CA MET A 4 3.57 9.53 -8.32
C MET A 4 4.94 9.67 -7.66
N ASN A 5 4.99 10.36 -6.51
CA ASN A 5 6.23 10.62 -5.78
C ASN A 5 5.95 10.78 -4.28
N PHE A 6 7.03 10.88 -3.50
CA PHE A 6 6.98 10.98 -2.03
C PHE A 6 7.35 12.38 -1.52
N ASP A 7 7.18 13.44 -2.34
CA ASP A 7 7.60 14.81 -1.99
C ASP A 7 6.85 15.37 -0.78
N HIS A 8 5.59 14.95 -0.58
CA HIS A 8 4.78 15.33 0.56
C HIS A 8 3.77 14.24 0.93
N VAL A 9 3.26 14.31 2.17
CA VAL A 9 2.43 13.28 2.79
C VAL A 9 1.19 12.92 1.96
N GLY A 10 0.48 13.89 1.39
CA GLY A 10 -0.69 13.63 0.54
C GLY A 10 -0.40 12.77 -0.70
N LYS A 11 0.69 13.05 -1.41
CA LYS A 11 1.10 12.23 -2.57
C LYS A 11 1.67 10.89 -2.13
N ALA A 12 2.38 10.85 -1.00
CA ALA A 12 2.84 9.59 -0.42
C ALA A 12 1.66 8.65 -0.12
N TYR A 13 0.55 9.15 0.44
CA TYR A 13 -0.67 8.35 0.62
C TYR A 13 -1.21 7.78 -0.68
N LEU A 14 -1.27 8.56 -1.75
CA LEU A 14 -1.70 8.07 -3.07
C LEU A 14 -0.76 7.01 -3.64
N CYS A 15 0.56 7.19 -3.48
CA CYS A 15 1.56 6.21 -3.90
C CYS A 15 1.40 4.90 -3.12
N LEU A 16 1.28 4.98 -1.80
CA LEU A 16 1.09 3.83 -0.94
C LEU A 16 -0.24 3.12 -1.21
N PHE A 17 -1.30 3.84 -1.56
CA PHE A 17 -2.56 3.25 -1.99
C PHE A 17 -2.42 2.44 -3.29
N GLN A 18 -1.68 2.95 -4.28
CA GLN A 18 -1.38 2.21 -5.51
C GLN A 18 -0.55 0.95 -5.26
N VAL A 19 0.45 1.05 -4.37
CA VAL A 19 1.23 -0.11 -3.91
C VAL A 19 0.33 -1.12 -3.19
N ALA A 20 -0.54 -0.66 -2.29
CA ALA A 20 -1.41 -1.54 -1.51
C ALA A 20 -2.43 -2.32 -2.35
N THR A 21 -2.87 -1.74 -3.46
CA THR A 21 -3.79 -2.37 -4.42
C THR A 21 -3.08 -3.14 -5.54
N PHE A 22 -1.75 -3.12 -5.57
CA PHE A 22 -0.92 -3.69 -6.64
C PHE A 22 -1.25 -3.15 -8.06
N LYS A 23 -1.73 -1.90 -8.16
CA LYS A 23 -2.04 -1.21 -9.42
C LYS A 23 -1.14 0.01 -9.58
N GLY A 24 -0.33 0.05 -10.63
CA GLY A 24 0.63 1.15 -10.85
C GLY A 24 1.90 1.10 -9.99
N TRP A 25 2.00 0.11 -9.09
CA TRP A 25 3.09 -0.04 -8.12
C TRP A 25 4.49 -0.21 -8.73
N ILE A 26 4.60 -0.81 -9.93
CA ILE A 26 5.88 -1.08 -10.59
C ILE A 26 6.66 0.21 -10.87
N GLN A 27 5.99 1.25 -11.37
CA GLN A 27 6.64 2.53 -11.68
C GLN A 27 7.15 3.21 -10.41
N ILE A 28 6.33 3.20 -9.35
CA ILE A 28 6.69 3.75 -8.04
C ILE A 28 7.92 3.03 -7.47
N MET A 29 7.96 1.70 -7.60
CA MET A 29 9.09 0.93 -7.10
C MET A 29 10.35 1.16 -7.91
N ASN A 30 10.27 1.15 -9.25
CA ASN A 30 11.42 1.45 -10.10
C ASN A 30 12.00 2.83 -9.79
N ASP A 31 11.14 3.85 -9.66
CA ASP A 31 11.58 5.21 -9.33
C ASP A 31 12.28 5.27 -7.96
N ALA A 32 11.82 4.48 -6.98
CA ALA A 32 12.45 4.41 -5.66
C ALA A 32 13.80 3.67 -5.69
N ILE A 33 13.88 2.57 -6.44
CA ILE A 33 15.09 1.72 -6.56
C ILE A 33 16.19 2.42 -7.35
N ASP A 34 15.81 3.22 -8.35
CA ASP A 34 16.74 3.97 -9.20
C ASP A 34 17.16 5.30 -8.57
N SER A 35 16.51 5.68 -7.46
CA SER A 35 16.78 6.94 -6.74
C SER A 35 18.13 6.94 -6.04
N ARG A 36 18.80 8.10 -6.06
CA ARG A 36 20.07 8.34 -5.36
C ARG A 36 20.01 9.63 -4.55
N GLU A 37 20.66 10.70 -5.02
CA GLU A 37 20.66 11.99 -4.34
C GLU A 37 19.81 13.02 -5.08
N VAL A 38 19.34 14.04 -4.36
CA VAL A 38 18.63 15.17 -4.95
C VAL A 38 19.52 15.86 -5.97
N GLY A 39 18.99 16.12 -7.17
CA GLY A 39 19.72 16.75 -8.27
C GLY A 39 20.64 15.81 -9.06
N LYS A 40 20.68 14.50 -8.74
CA LYS A 40 21.35 13.49 -9.55
C LYS A 40 20.34 12.71 -10.39
N GLN A 41 20.64 12.48 -11.66
CA GLN A 41 19.80 11.66 -12.57
C GLN A 41 19.60 10.24 -12.00
N PRO A 42 18.50 9.50 -12.13
CA PRO A 42 18.44 8.12 -11.61
C PRO A 42 19.49 7.20 -12.27
N ILE A 43 19.95 6.17 -11.55
CA ILE A 43 20.71 5.04 -12.14
C ILE A 43 19.97 3.77 -11.79
N ARG A 44 19.77 2.92 -12.79
CA ARG A 44 19.07 1.66 -12.64
C ARG A 44 19.65 0.83 -11.49
N GLU A 45 18.79 0.41 -10.57
CA GLU A 45 19.10 -0.50 -9.46
C GLU A 45 20.20 -0.01 -8.50
N THR A 46 20.44 1.32 -8.44
CA THR A 46 21.45 1.90 -7.55
C THR A 46 21.12 1.76 -6.06
N ASN A 47 19.83 1.64 -5.71
CA ASN A 47 19.34 1.57 -4.33
C ASN A 47 18.41 0.37 -4.13
N ILE A 48 18.95 -0.83 -4.38
CA ILE A 48 18.21 -2.10 -4.32
C ILE A 48 17.56 -2.37 -2.94
N TYR A 49 18.11 -1.83 -1.85
CA TYR A 49 17.55 -2.02 -0.51
C TYR A 49 16.15 -1.40 -0.35
N MET A 50 15.74 -0.50 -1.24
CA MET A 50 14.38 0.08 -1.25
C MET A 50 13.29 -0.96 -1.51
N TYR A 51 13.61 -2.11 -2.11
CA TYR A 51 12.66 -3.25 -2.18
C TYR A 51 12.15 -3.65 -0.80
N LEU A 52 13.01 -3.62 0.24
CA LEU A 52 12.64 -4.03 1.59
C LEU A 52 11.55 -3.13 2.18
N TYR A 53 11.59 -1.82 1.91
CA TYR A 53 10.54 -0.90 2.34
C TYR A 53 9.16 -1.34 1.83
N PHE A 54 9.06 -1.64 0.53
CA PHE A 54 7.80 -2.06 -0.07
C PHE A 54 7.36 -3.45 0.39
N VAL A 55 8.29 -4.38 0.60
CA VAL A 55 7.98 -5.71 1.16
C VAL A 55 7.36 -5.58 2.56
N PHE A 56 7.98 -4.79 3.45
CA PHE A 56 7.42 -4.56 4.78
C PHE A 56 6.08 -3.85 4.73
N PHE A 57 5.93 -2.85 3.87
CA PHE A 57 4.65 -2.16 3.68
C PHE A 57 3.54 -3.09 3.17
N ILE A 58 3.84 -4.00 2.25
CA ILE A 58 2.84 -4.96 1.73
C ILE A 58 2.41 -5.95 2.82
N ILE A 59 3.37 -6.45 3.61
CA ILE A 59 3.09 -7.41 4.69
C ILE A 59 2.28 -6.74 5.81
N PHE A 60 2.78 -5.63 6.35
CA PHE A 60 2.21 -5.01 7.55
C PHE A 60 1.13 -3.97 7.24
N GLY A 61 1.23 -3.28 6.11
CA GLY A 61 0.24 -2.29 5.68
C GLY A 61 -0.92 -2.97 4.96
N SER A 62 -0.64 -3.62 3.83
CA SER A 62 -1.69 -4.13 2.94
C SER A 62 -2.38 -5.38 3.48
N PHE A 63 -1.63 -6.46 3.75
CA PHE A 63 -2.24 -7.73 4.17
C PHE A 63 -2.90 -7.65 5.54
N PHE A 64 -2.27 -7.00 6.51
CA PHE A 64 -2.87 -6.80 7.83
C PHE A 64 -4.18 -5.99 7.74
N THR A 65 -4.18 -4.87 7.03
CA THR A 65 -5.38 -4.03 6.89
C THR A 65 -6.50 -4.73 6.14
N LEU A 66 -6.18 -5.46 5.05
CA LEU A 66 -7.17 -6.27 4.32
C LEU A 66 -7.78 -7.35 5.20
N ASN A 67 -6.96 -8.09 5.95
CA ASN A 67 -7.44 -9.14 6.85
C ASN A 67 -8.32 -8.58 7.97
N LEU A 68 -7.94 -7.45 8.56
CA LEU A 68 -8.75 -6.76 9.57
C LEU A 68 -10.08 -6.30 8.99
N PHE A 69 -10.08 -5.70 7.79
CA PHE A 69 -11.29 -5.23 7.14
C PHE A 69 -12.27 -6.37 6.83
N ILE A 70 -11.76 -7.50 6.33
CA ILE A 70 -12.56 -8.71 6.10
C ILE A 70 -13.14 -9.23 7.43
N GLY A 71 -12.33 -9.28 8.49
CA GLY A 71 -12.78 -9.69 9.82
C GLY A 71 -13.95 -8.85 10.33
N VAL A 72 -13.82 -7.52 10.30
CA VAL A 72 -14.87 -6.60 10.76
C VAL A 72 -16.16 -6.75 9.94
N ILE A 73 -16.05 -6.93 8.62
CA ILE A 73 -17.23 -7.15 7.76
C ILE A 73 -17.95 -8.44 8.13
N ILE A 74 -17.21 -9.54 8.30
CA ILE A 74 -17.79 -10.84 8.64
C ILE A 74 -18.46 -10.78 10.01
N ASP A 75 -17.81 -10.17 11.00
CA ASP A 75 -18.36 -10.00 12.35
C ASP A 75 -19.65 -9.17 12.31
N ASN A 76 -19.66 -8.07 11.56
CA ASN A 76 -20.85 -7.23 11.40
C ASN A 76 -21.99 -7.98 10.70
N PHE A 77 -21.70 -8.75 9.65
CA PHE A 77 -22.69 -9.55 8.94
C PHE A 77 -23.31 -10.63 9.84
N ASN A 78 -22.49 -11.30 10.65
CA ASN A 78 -22.95 -12.30 11.62
C ASN A 78 -23.84 -11.68 12.70
N GLU A 79 -23.50 -10.48 13.18
CA GLU A 79 -24.31 -9.74 14.14
C GLU A 79 -25.69 -9.37 13.56
N GLN A 80 -25.72 -8.86 12.33
CA GLN A 80 -26.97 -8.54 11.63
C GLN A 80 -27.83 -9.79 11.40
N LYS A 81 -27.23 -10.90 10.97
CA LYS A 81 -27.93 -12.18 10.78
C LYS A 81 -28.54 -12.70 12.09
N LYS A 82 -27.84 -12.59 13.21
CA LYS A 82 -28.35 -12.98 14.54
C LYS A 82 -29.54 -12.12 14.97
N LYS A 83 -29.50 -10.81 14.72
CA LYS A 83 -30.61 -9.89 15.01
C LYS A 83 -31.85 -10.17 14.14
N ALA A 84 -31.64 -10.44 12.85
CA ALA A 84 -32.72 -10.77 11.92
C ALA A 84 -33.36 -12.14 12.21
N GLY A 85 -32.56 -13.15 12.57
CA GLY A 85 -33.05 -14.50 12.88
C GLY A 85 -33.71 -14.66 14.25
N GLY A 86 -33.55 -13.71 15.17
CA GLY A 86 -34.20 -13.69 16.49
C GLY A 86 -35.50 -12.86 16.54
N SER A 87 -35.95 -12.30 15.42
CA SER A 87 -37.19 -11.51 15.30
C SER A 87 -38.36 -12.31 14.69
N LEU A 88 -38.27 -13.64 14.66
CA LEU A 88 -39.33 -14.61 14.35
C LEU A 88 -39.48 -15.56 15.54
#